data_AF-X1BCM1-F1
#
_entry.id   AF-X1BCM1-F1
#
_cell.length_a   1.000
_cell.length_b   1.000
_cell.length_c   1.000
_cell.angle_alpha   90.00
_cell.angle_beta   90.00
_cell.angle_gamma   90.00
#
_symmetry.space_group_name_H-M   'P 1'
#
loop_
_entity.id
_entity.type
_entity.pdbx_description
1 polymer ?
#
loop_
_entity_poly.entity_id
_entity_poly.type
_entity_poly.pdbx_seq_one_letter_code
_entity_poly.pdbx_strand_id
1 'polypeptide(L)'
;MIKLKGWLILLLSILSYIGARAFGSYEFLLLSITFFITLLYSLFSTIQVRDKLSIKRQIEHKRVYVDNILNVNLHANNKGTIFTSIPIIKDQLPSYFGNSNNFIVPTDFSKKDFNIKYKLNMDKRGLYKIGPISIRGQDSFNLTGSNILFDDYQEILVYPKIYNISDGKSMLG
;
A
#
# COMPACT_ATOMS: atom_id res chain seq x y z
N MET A 1 7.61 9.42 -9.21
CA MET A 1 7.96 10.73 -8.63
C MET A 1 9.31 10.58 -7.95
N ILE A 2 10.25 11.47 -8.26
CA ILE A 2 11.59 11.47 -7.65
C ILE A 2 11.47 12.11 -6.26
N LYS A 3 12.08 11.49 -5.25
CA LYS A 3 12.12 12.01 -3.88
C LYS A 3 13.33 12.90 -3.66
N LEU A 4 13.36 13.63 -2.54
CA LEU A 4 14.48 14.48 -2.14
C LEU A 4 15.84 13.76 -2.21
N LYS A 5 15.90 12.49 -1.77
CA LYS A 5 17.11 11.67 -1.84
C LYS A 5 17.59 11.43 -3.28
N GLY A 6 16.67 11.25 -4.23
CA GLY A 6 17.01 11.11 -5.65
C GLY A 6 17.62 12.41 -6.21
N TRP A 7 17.10 13.57 -5.82
CA TRP A 7 17.68 14.87 -6.16
C TRP A 7 19.08 15.07 -5.55
N LEU A 8 19.30 14.61 -4.32
CA LEU A 8 20.63 14.67 -3.69
C LEU A 8 21.66 13.81 -4.43
N ILE A 9 21.28 12.61 -4.89
CA ILE A 9 22.18 11.76 -5.68
C ILE A 9 22.46 12.36 -7.05
N LEU A 10 21.47 12.99 -7.70
CA LEU A 10 21.70 13.76 -8.94
C LEU A 10 22.71 14.87 -8.71
N LEU A 11 22.53 15.65 -7.64
CA LEU A 11 23.43 16.76 -7.31
C LEU A 11 24.85 16.24 -7.04
N LEU A 12 24.98 15.14 -6.29
CA LEU A 12 26.26 14.52 -5.99
C LEU A 12 26.97 13.98 -7.25
N SER A 13 26.20 13.40 -8.19
CA SER A 13 26.71 12.94 -9.49
C SER A 13 27.26 14.13 -10.31
N ILE A 14 26.50 15.23 -10.39
CA ILE A 14 26.91 16.44 -11.11
C ILE A 14 28.16 17.07 -10.46
N LEU A 15 28.20 17.15 -9.12
CA LEU A 15 29.32 17.73 -8.39
C LEU A 15 30.60 16.89 -8.59
N SER A 16 30.46 15.56 -8.57
CA SER A 16 31.56 14.63 -8.84
C SER A 16 32.07 14.76 -10.27
N TYR A 17 31.18 14.95 -11.25
CA TYR A 17 31.55 15.19 -12.65
C TYR A 17 32.37 16.48 -12.81
N ILE A 18 31.95 17.57 -12.15
CA ILE A 18 32.68 18.85 -12.17
C ILE A 18 34.05 18.69 -11.51
N GLY A 19 34.13 17.98 -10.38
CA GLY A 19 35.40 17.65 -9.72
C GLY A 19 36.34 16.87 -10.64
N ALA A 20 35.82 15.88 -11.38
CA ALA A 20 36.63 15.11 -12.34
C ALA A 20 37.25 16.01 -13.42
N ARG A 21 36.50 17.03 -13.89
CA ARG A 21 37.01 17.99 -14.87
C ARG A 21 38.06 18.95 -14.29
N ALA A 22 37.90 19.35 -13.04
CA ALA A 22 38.83 20.27 -12.38
C ALA A 22 40.16 19.61 -11.98
N PHE A 23 40.11 18.38 -11.46
CA PHE A 23 41.29 17.66 -10.98
C PHE A 23 41.91 16.71 -12.02
N GLY A 24 41.21 16.41 -13.11
CA GLY A 24 41.69 15.52 -14.17
C GLY A 24 41.83 14.05 -13.75
N SER A 25 41.27 13.68 -12.59
CA SER A 25 41.38 12.34 -12.01
C SER A 25 40.24 11.43 -12.45
N TYR A 26 40.59 10.20 -12.82
CA TYR A 26 39.65 9.20 -13.32
C TYR A 26 38.70 8.68 -12.23
N GLU A 27 39.12 8.76 -10.96
CA GLU A 27 38.37 8.31 -9.79
C GLU A 27 37.04 9.07 -9.61
N PHE A 28 37.06 10.40 -9.81
CA PHE A 28 35.85 11.23 -9.69
C PHE A 28 34.88 10.99 -10.86
N LEU A 29 35.40 10.61 -12.03
CA LEU A 29 34.58 10.26 -13.19
C LEU A 29 33.85 8.93 -12.96
N LEU A 30 34.54 7.92 -12.43
CA LEU A 30 33.95 6.64 -12.02
C LEU A 30 32.85 6.83 -10.96
N LEU A 31 33.11 7.68 -9.96
CA LEU A 31 32.14 7.97 -8.91
C LEU A 31 30.86 8.63 -9.47
N SER A 32 31.03 9.62 -10.36
CA SER A 32 29.91 10.27 -11.05
C SER A 32 29.05 9.27 -11.83
N ILE A 33 29.68 8.40 -12.62
CA ILE A 33 29.00 7.37 -13.41
C ILE A 33 28.26 6.40 -12.51
N THR A 34 28.86 5.98 -11.40
CA THR A 34 28.25 5.05 -10.44
C THR A 34 26.97 5.63 -9.84
N PHE A 35 27.00 6.88 -9.39
CA PHE A 35 25.80 7.57 -8.89
C PHE A 35 24.73 7.72 -9.98
N PHE A 36 25.15 8.03 -11.21
CA PHE A 36 24.23 8.18 -12.33
C PHE A 36 23.55 6.86 -12.71
N ILE A 37 24.30 5.77 -12.81
CA ILE A 37 23.77 4.43 -13.09
C ILE A 37 22.80 3.99 -11.99
N THR A 38 23.13 4.25 -10.73
CA THR A 38 22.27 3.90 -9.59
C THR A 38 20.92 4.63 -9.68
N LEU A 39 20.93 5.89 -10.10
CA LEU A 39 19.71 6.67 -10.31
C LEU A 39 18.89 6.15 -11.50
N LEU A 40 19.53 5.84 -12.62
CA LEU A 40 18.86 5.23 -13.77
C LEU A 40 18.20 3.89 -13.41
N TYR A 41 18.91 3.05 -12.65
CA TYR A 41 18.38 1.78 -12.15
C TYR A 41 17.13 2.00 -11.27
N SER A 42 17.17 2.98 -10.36
CA SER A 42 16.01 3.32 -9.52
C SER A 42 14.81 3.80 -10.36
N LEU A 43 15.04 4.66 -11.37
CA LEU A 43 13.97 5.12 -12.27
C LEU A 43 13.35 3.97 -13.06
N PHE A 44 14.18 3.10 -13.63
CA PHE A 44 13.72 1.95 -14.40
C PHE A 44 12.88 1.00 -13.54
N SER A 45 13.33 0.69 -12.33
CA SER A 45 12.57 -0.17 -11.40
C SER A 45 11.18 0.40 -11.06
N THR A 46 11.07 1.72 -10.86
CA THR A 46 9.78 2.37 -10.53
C THR A 46 8.81 2.41 -11.72
N ILE A 47 9.30 2.50 -12.95
CA ILE A 47 8.44 2.48 -14.15
C ILE A 47 7.84 1.09 -14.34
N GLN A 48 8.66 0.04 -14.23
CA GLN A 48 8.23 -1.35 -14.44
C GLN A 48 7.18 -1.83 -13.42
N VAL A 49 7.21 -1.25 -12.21
CA VAL A 49 6.27 -1.49 -11.10
C VAL A 49 4.87 -0.91 -11.39
N ARG A 50 4.75 0.13 -12.23
CA ARG A 50 3.48 0.85 -12.41
C ARG A 50 2.42 0.09 -13.22
N ASP A 51 2.82 -0.78 -14.15
CA ASP A 51 1.91 -1.15 -15.24
C ASP A 51 1.05 -2.40 -15.02
N LYS A 52 1.16 -3.11 -13.88
CA LYS A 52 0.63 -4.49 -13.81
C LYS A 52 0.12 -4.96 -12.43
N LEU A 53 -0.41 -4.08 -11.59
CA LEU A 53 -1.03 -4.47 -10.31
C LEU A 53 -2.56 -4.46 -10.41
N SER A 54 -3.21 -5.52 -9.91
CA SER A 54 -4.65 -5.61 -9.73
C SER A 54 -4.96 -5.97 -8.30
N ILE A 55 -5.80 -5.20 -7.62
CA ILE A 55 -6.31 -5.53 -6.29
C ILE A 55 -7.83 -5.63 -6.34
N LYS A 56 -8.39 -6.60 -5.62
CA LYS A 56 -9.83 -6.74 -5.41
C LYS A 56 -10.12 -6.98 -3.94
N ARG A 57 -11.12 -6.28 -3.41
CA ARG A 57 -11.67 -6.55 -2.08
C ARG A 57 -12.73 -7.64 -2.11
N GLN A 58 -12.67 -8.54 -1.15
CA GLN A 58 -13.67 -9.57 -0.90
C GLN A 58 -14.10 -9.49 0.57
N ILE A 59 -15.41 -9.51 0.81
CA ILE A 59 -16.00 -9.50 2.15
C ILE A 59 -16.81 -10.79 2.32
N GLU A 60 -16.59 -11.49 3.44
CA GLU A 60 -17.21 -12.79 3.67
C GLU A 60 -18.73 -12.70 3.93
N HIS A 61 -19.19 -11.65 4.60
CA HIS A 61 -20.59 -11.53 5.03
C HIS A 61 -21.34 -10.41 4.32
N LYS A 62 -22.46 -10.75 3.65
CA LYS A 62 -23.39 -9.78 3.05
C LYS A 62 -24.29 -9.06 4.06
N ARG A 63 -24.48 -9.62 5.26
CA ARG A 63 -25.28 -9.04 6.35
C ARG A 63 -24.42 -8.96 7.60
N VAL A 64 -24.22 -7.75 8.09
CA VAL A 64 -23.35 -7.47 9.24
C VAL A 64 -24.23 -6.89 10.34
N TYR A 65 -24.07 -7.39 11.57
CA TYR A 65 -24.81 -6.90 12.74
C TYR A 65 -23.87 -6.18 13.70
N VAL A 66 -24.45 -5.38 14.58
CA VAL A 66 -23.69 -4.77 15.69
C VAL A 66 -23.05 -5.86 16.55
N ASP A 67 -21.79 -5.63 16.93
CA ASP A 67 -20.88 -6.51 17.67
C ASP A 67 -20.37 -7.74 16.91
N ASN A 68 -20.67 -7.84 15.60
CA ASN A 68 -20.01 -8.81 14.74
C ASN A 68 -18.64 -8.31 14.26
N ILE A 69 -17.75 -9.27 14.02
CA ILE A 69 -16.45 -9.04 13.39
C ILE A 69 -16.59 -9.29 11.89
N LEU A 70 -16.28 -8.29 11.08
CA LEU A 70 -16.23 -8.42 9.63
C LEU A 70 -14.81 -8.77 9.17
N ASN A 71 -14.67 -9.94 8.55
CA ASN A 71 -13.43 -10.31 7.87
C ASN A 71 -13.40 -9.71 6.47
N VAL A 72 -12.34 -8.95 6.17
CA VAL A 72 -12.07 -8.42 4.85
C VAL A 72 -10.81 -9.07 4.30
N ASN A 73 -10.90 -9.56 3.06
CA ASN A 73 -9.80 -10.16 2.33
C ASN A 73 -9.48 -9.33 1.09
N LEU A 74 -8.26 -8.82 0.98
CA LEU A 74 -7.76 -8.17 -0.22
C LEU A 74 -6.96 -9.17 -1.02
N HIS A 75 -7.42 -9.48 -2.22
CA HIS A 75 -6.69 -10.30 -3.18
C HIS A 75 -5.91 -9.39 -4.11
N ALA A 76 -4.59 -9.46 -4.04
CA ALA A 76 -3.69 -8.68 -4.88
C ALA A 76 -2.95 -9.61 -5.85
N ASN A 77 -2.98 -9.26 -7.13
CA ASN A 77 -2.29 -9.96 -8.21
C ASN A 77 -1.30 -9.01 -8.87
N ASN A 78 -0.04 -9.43 -8.88
CA ASN A 78 1.04 -8.83 -9.62
C ASN A 78 1.23 -9.53 -10.96
N LYS A 79 0.76 -8.88 -12.03
CA LYS A 79 0.99 -9.31 -13.42
C LYS A 79 2.37 -8.86 -13.93
N GLY A 80 3.12 -8.10 -13.13
CA GLY A 80 4.48 -7.64 -13.41
C GLY A 80 5.51 -8.75 -13.24
N THR A 81 6.67 -8.57 -13.89
CA THR A 81 7.77 -9.54 -13.84
C THR A 81 8.80 -9.22 -12.76
N ILE A 82 8.93 -7.94 -12.37
CA ILE A 82 9.98 -7.46 -11.47
C ILE A 82 9.33 -6.46 -10.50
N PHE A 83 9.29 -6.83 -9.22
CA PHE A 83 8.98 -5.92 -8.12
C PHE A 83 10.17 -5.94 -7.16
N THR A 84 11.11 -5.02 -7.34
CA THR A 84 12.29 -4.87 -6.47
C THR A 84 11.96 -4.10 -5.17
N SER A 85 10.73 -3.61 -5.07
CA SER A 85 10.23 -2.77 -4.00
C SER A 85 9.20 -3.50 -3.14
N ILE A 86 9.27 -3.36 -1.81
CA ILE A 86 8.20 -3.79 -0.90
C ILE A 86 7.05 -2.77 -1.02
N PRO A 87 5.90 -3.11 -1.62
CA PRO A 87 4.79 -2.18 -1.72
C PRO A 87 4.05 -2.09 -0.38
N ILE A 88 3.61 -0.88 -0.07
CA ILE A 88 2.76 -0.60 1.08
C ILE A 88 1.34 -0.43 0.56
N ILE A 89 0.43 -1.30 1.00
CA ILE A 89 -0.99 -1.23 0.64
C ILE A 89 -1.72 -0.50 1.77
N LYS A 90 -2.65 0.37 1.42
CA LYS A 90 -3.49 1.06 2.39
C LYS A 90 -4.93 1.01 1.90
N ASP A 91 -5.81 0.53 2.78
CA ASP A 91 -7.25 0.63 2.56
C ASP A 91 -7.80 1.73 3.46
N GLN A 92 -8.47 2.72 2.86
CA GLN A 92 -9.00 3.85 3.62
C GLN A 92 -10.31 3.43 4.30
N LEU A 93 -10.40 3.69 5.60
CA LEU A 93 -11.57 3.35 6.42
C LEU A 93 -12.24 4.64 6.93
N PRO A 94 -13.57 4.63 7.15
CA PRO A 94 -14.25 5.71 7.85
C PRO A 94 -13.62 6.00 9.20
N SER A 95 -13.64 7.27 9.61
CA SER A 95 -13.10 7.73 10.91
C SER A 95 -13.65 6.98 12.12
N TYR A 96 -14.81 6.33 11.97
CA TYR A 96 -15.40 5.44 12.97
C TYR A 96 -14.46 4.31 13.41
N PHE A 97 -13.74 3.70 12.47
CA PHE A 97 -12.79 2.61 12.76
C PHE A 97 -11.45 3.12 13.31
N GLY A 98 -11.37 4.40 13.69
CA GLY A 98 -10.15 5.06 14.17
C GLY A 98 -9.27 5.58 13.04
N ASN A 99 -8.06 6.01 13.41
CA ASN A 99 -7.04 6.38 12.44
C ASN A 99 -6.76 5.15 11.58
N SER A 100 -7.14 5.21 10.31
CA SER A 100 -6.95 4.16 9.30
C SER A 100 -5.49 3.71 9.30
N ASN A 101 -5.16 2.70 10.10
CA ASN A 101 -3.79 2.28 10.29
C ASN A 101 -3.37 1.47 9.07
N ASN A 102 -2.68 2.18 8.17
CA ASN A 102 -1.82 1.69 7.12
C ASN A 102 -1.43 0.22 7.31
N PHE A 103 -2.07 -0.71 6.61
CA PHE A 103 -1.66 -2.12 6.66
C PHE A 103 -0.37 -2.30 5.87
N ILE A 104 0.76 -2.16 6.54
CA ILE A 104 2.06 -2.55 5.99
C ILE A 104 2.06 -4.07 5.96
N VAL A 105 1.87 -4.65 4.79
CA VAL A 105 2.01 -6.09 4.61
C VAL A 105 3.42 -6.36 4.09
N PRO A 106 4.33 -6.89 4.93
CA PRO A 106 5.57 -7.46 4.44
C PRO A 106 5.22 -8.74 3.69
N THR A 107 5.00 -8.61 2.39
CA THR A 107 4.70 -9.77 1.55
C THR A 107 6.00 -10.42 1.12
N ASP A 108 5.98 -11.75 1.13
CA ASP A 108 6.95 -12.59 0.43
C ASP A 108 6.68 -12.48 -1.09
N PHE A 109 7.17 -11.39 -1.70
CA PHE A 109 6.77 -10.91 -3.04
C PHE A 109 7.22 -11.79 -4.21
N SER A 110 7.88 -12.92 -3.93
CA SER A 110 8.16 -13.95 -4.92
C SER A 110 6.87 -14.52 -5.55
N LYS A 111 5.74 -14.46 -4.82
CA LYS A 111 4.44 -14.91 -5.32
C LYS A 111 3.72 -13.80 -6.09
N LYS A 112 3.26 -14.13 -7.31
CA LYS A 112 2.42 -13.25 -8.14
C LYS A 112 1.06 -12.95 -7.52
N ASP A 113 0.54 -13.85 -6.68
CA ASP A 113 -0.75 -13.70 -6.00
C ASP A 113 -0.55 -13.73 -4.48
N PHE A 114 -1.17 -12.78 -3.78
CA PHE A 114 -1.16 -12.74 -2.32
C PHE A 114 -2.48 -12.22 -1.75
N ASN A 115 -2.81 -12.72 -0.55
CA ASN A 115 -4.05 -12.42 0.17
C ASN A 115 -3.74 -11.71 1.48
N ILE A 116 -4.46 -10.62 1.75
CA ILE A 116 -4.32 -9.84 2.96
C ILE A 116 -5.65 -9.88 3.70
N LYS A 117 -5.64 -10.45 4.91
CA LYS A 117 -6.84 -10.55 5.74
C LYS A 117 -6.74 -9.60 6.93
N TYR A 118 -7.78 -8.81 7.15
CA TYR A 118 -7.92 -7.97 8.34
C TYR A 118 -9.36 -8.02 8.85
N LYS A 119 -9.54 -7.59 10.10
CA LYS A 119 -10.81 -7.66 10.83
C LYS A 119 -11.29 -6.26 11.16
N LEU A 120 -12.59 -6.01 11.00
CA LEU A 120 -13.25 -4.78 11.41
C LEU A 120 -14.33 -5.09 12.45
N ASN A 121 -14.27 -4.41 13.60
CA ASN A 121 -15.28 -4.55 14.66
C ASN A 121 -16.40 -3.54 14.43
N MET A 122 -17.65 -3.99 14.52
CA MET A 122 -18.83 -3.22 14.12
C MET A 122 -19.67 -2.83 15.35
N ASP A 123 -19.25 -1.83 16.12
CA ASP A 123 -19.92 -1.52 17.40
C ASP A 123 -21.15 -0.60 17.23
N LYS A 124 -21.37 0.00 16.05
CA LYS A 124 -22.53 0.86 15.77
C LYS A 124 -23.21 0.51 14.46
N ARG A 125 -24.54 0.57 14.45
CA ARG A 125 -25.36 0.45 13.23
C ARG A 125 -25.10 1.62 12.29
N GLY A 126 -25.21 1.38 10.99
CA GLY A 126 -25.08 2.43 9.99
C GLY A 126 -24.61 1.91 8.64
N LEU A 127 -24.47 2.83 7.69
CA LEU A 127 -23.85 2.59 6.39
C LEU A 127 -22.41 3.10 6.43
N TYR A 128 -21.46 2.21 6.17
CA TYR A 128 -20.03 2.52 6.15
C TYR A 128 -19.47 2.32 4.76
N LYS A 129 -18.76 3.32 4.24
CA LYS A 129 -18.06 3.24 2.94
C LYS A 129 -16.57 3.04 3.18
N ILE A 130 -16.03 1.91 2.76
CA ILE A 130 -14.59 1.60 2.81
C ILE A 130 -13.95 1.78 1.44
N GLY A 131 -12.66 2.08 1.41
CA GLY A 131 -11.91 2.50 0.23
C GLY A 131 -11.70 4.02 0.17
N PRO A 132 -10.92 4.50 -0.81
CA PRO A 132 -10.27 3.74 -1.88
C PRO A 132 -9.03 2.97 -1.38
N ILE A 133 -8.50 2.06 -2.20
CA ILE A 133 -7.26 1.35 -1.91
C ILE A 133 -6.10 2.12 -2.56
N SER A 134 -5.05 2.41 -1.80
CA SER A 134 -3.81 3.00 -2.32
C SER A 134 -2.64 2.04 -2.17
N ILE A 135 -1.83 1.91 -3.21
CA ILE A 135 -0.59 1.16 -3.18
C ILE A 135 0.56 2.12 -3.39
N ARG A 136 1.52 2.09 -2.48
CA ARG A 136 2.75 2.85 -2.58
C ARG A 136 3.93 1.92 -2.82
N GLY A 137 4.51 1.99 -4.02
CA GLY A 137 5.80 1.35 -4.34
C GLY A 137 6.96 2.31 -4.04
N GLN A 138 8.05 1.78 -3.49
CA GLN A 138 9.29 2.53 -3.20
C GLN A 138 10.49 1.67 -3.56
N ASP A 139 11.43 2.20 -4.34
CA ASP A 139 12.65 1.46 -4.66
C ASP A 139 13.50 1.18 -3.41
N SER A 140 14.41 0.20 -3.50
CA SER A 140 15.26 -0.23 -2.37
C SER A 140 16.13 0.90 -1.78
N PHE A 141 16.44 1.93 -2.58
CA PHE A 141 17.22 3.10 -2.15
C PHE A 141 16.36 4.31 -1.79
N ASN A 142 15.03 4.20 -1.91
CA ASN A 142 14.07 5.26 -1.59
C ASN A 142 14.34 6.59 -2.34
N LEU A 143 14.83 6.50 -3.57
CA LEU A 143 15.12 7.64 -4.45
C LEU A 143 13.90 8.03 -5.28
N THR A 144 13.04 7.05 -5.57
CA THR A 144 11.87 7.16 -6.42
C THR A 144 10.67 6.47 -5.75
N GLY A 145 9.47 6.88 -6.14
CA GLY A 145 8.24 6.29 -5.63
C GLY A 145 7.11 6.34 -6.63
N SER A 146 6.24 5.34 -6.53
CA SER A 146 4.95 5.28 -7.20
C SER A 146 3.84 5.25 -6.17
N ASN A 147 2.74 5.92 -6.48
CA ASN A 147 1.50 5.81 -5.74
C ASN A 147 0.41 5.50 -6.76
N ILE A 148 -0.31 4.42 -6.56
CA ILE A 148 -1.41 3.97 -7.41
C ILE A 148 -2.66 3.99 -6.55
N LEU A 149 -3.70 4.66 -7.03
CA LEU A 149 -5.01 4.69 -6.40
C LEU A 149 -5.94 3.77 -7.17
N PHE A 150 -6.57 2.84 -6.46
CA PHE A 150 -7.61 1.97 -6.97
C PHE A 150 -8.94 2.48 -6.41
N ASP A 151 -9.82 2.87 -7.33
CA ASP A 151 -11.16 3.37 -7.03
C ASP A 151 -12.12 2.24 -6.64
N ASP A 152 -11.69 1.39 -5.70
CA ASP A 152 -12.43 0.23 -5.20
C ASP A 152 -13.12 0.60 -3.89
N TYR A 153 -14.38 1.03 -4.00
CA TYR A 153 -15.23 1.33 -2.86
C TYR A 153 -16.19 0.19 -2.56
N GLN A 154 -16.43 -0.03 -1.27
CA GLN A 154 -17.45 -0.97 -0.83
C GLN A 154 -18.29 -0.39 0.30
N GLU A 155 -19.60 -0.56 0.17
CA GLU A 155 -20.57 -0.14 1.18
C GLU A 155 -20.94 -1.32 2.07
N ILE A 156 -20.94 -1.09 3.38
CA ILE A 156 -21.24 -2.07 4.41
C ILE A 156 -22.42 -1.53 5.21
N LEU A 157 -23.55 -2.24 5.15
CA LEU A 157 -24.73 -1.94 5.96
C LEU A 157 -24.71 -2.80 7.23
N VAL A 158 -24.61 -2.13 8.39
CA VAL A 158 -24.61 -2.75 9.71
C VAL A 158 -25.99 -2.61 10.35
N TYR A 159 -26.62 -3.75 10.59
CA TYR A 159 -27.93 -3.88 11.21
C TYR A 159 -27.83 -3.89 12.75
N PRO A 160 -28.87 -3.41 13.47
CA PRO A 160 -28.92 -3.53 14.93
C PRO A 160 -28.98 -5.01 15.37
N LYS A 161 -28.63 -5.27 16.64
CA LYS A 161 -28.83 -6.59 17.23
C LYS A 161 -30.31 -6.99 17.21
N ILE A 162 -30.56 -8.25 16.86
CA ILE A 162 -31.89 -8.86 16.89
C ILE A 162 -31.98 -9.65 18.20
N TYR A 163 -33.01 -9.36 18.99
CA TYR A 163 -33.32 -10.11 20.22
C TYR A 163 -34.56 -10.97 19.97
N ASN A 164 -34.53 -12.23 20.41
CA ASN A 164 -35.71 -13.07 20.35
C ASN A 164 -36.66 -12.72 21.51
N ILE A 165 -37.92 -12.50 21.19
CA ILE A 165 -38.96 -12.11 22.16
C ILE A 165 -39.23 -13.25 23.16
N SER A 166 -38.93 -14.51 22.81
CA SER A 166 -39.02 -15.65 23.72
C SER A 166 -38.09 -15.56 24.94
N ASP A 167 -36.95 -14.91 24.81
CA ASP A 167 -35.90 -14.88 25.84
C ASP A 167 -36.22 -13.86 26.95
N GLY A 168 -37.07 -12.87 26.66
CA GLY A 168 -37.48 -11.84 27.61
C GLY A 168 -38.37 -12.33 28.76
N LYS A 169 -38.96 -13.54 28.63
CA LYS A 169 -39.81 -14.13 29.69
C LYS A 169 -39.00 -14.67 30.88
N SER A 170 -37.68 -14.87 30.72
CA SER A 170 -36.82 -15.44 31.77
C SER A 170 -36.17 -14.39 32.69
N MET A 171 -36.30 -13.08 32.39
CA MET A 171 -35.65 -12.00 33.17
C MET A 171 -36.62 -11.26 34.12
N LEU A 172 -37.86 -11.73 34.21
CA LEU A 172 -38.91 -11.16 35.07
C LEU A 172 -39.45 -12.18 36.10
N GLY A 173 -38.71 -13.27 36.33
CA GLY A 173 -39.01 -14.31 37.34
C GLY A 173 -38.03 -14.27 38.49
#